data_AF-A0AA43KWU0-F1
#
_entry.id   AF-A0AA43KWU0-F1
#
_cell.length_a   1.000
_cell.length_b   1.000
_cell.length_c   1.000
_cell.angle_alpha   90.00
_cell.angle_beta   90.00
_cell.angle_gamma   90.00
#
_symmetry.space_group_name_H-M   'P 1'
#
loop_
_entity.id
_entity.type
_entity.pdbx_description
1 polymer ?
#
loop_
_entity_poly.entity_id
_entity_poly.type
_entity_poly.pdbx_seq_one_letter_code
_entity_poly.pdbx_strand_id
1 'polypeptide(L)'
;MKKCYLLIIAVFCITFSACTSQSYDLERMGDAVKSHFRYRDQDNGTVTKIEYLKALSYEKIPEDKREKPDEEYLCKVYVKGTWAYDNSYRVFNMNDTLDCFFDKSKSLLRIGEIKEHF
;
A
#
# COMPACT_ATOMS: atom_id res chain seq x y z
N MET A 1 19.38 -24.33 35.51
CA MET A 1 19.57 -24.34 34.04
C MET A 1 18.32 -24.70 33.24
N LYS A 2 17.40 -25.56 33.71
CA LYS A 2 16.15 -25.88 32.98
C LYS A 2 15.13 -24.72 32.86
N LYS A 3 15.15 -23.75 33.79
CA LYS A 3 14.22 -22.60 33.82
C LYS A 3 14.50 -21.54 32.73
N CYS A 4 15.73 -21.44 32.21
CA CYS A 4 16.08 -20.46 31.17
C CYS A 4 15.60 -20.87 29.77
N TYR A 5 15.47 -22.17 29.50
CA TYR A 5 15.00 -22.68 28.20
C TYR A 5 13.54 -22.33 27.91
N LEU A 6 12.68 -22.28 28.93
CA LEU A 6 11.28 -21.87 28.78
C LEU A 6 11.12 -20.40 28.38
N LEU A 7 12.00 -19.53 28.88
CA LEU A 7 12.02 -18.10 28.50
C LEU A 7 12.46 -17.90 27.05
N ILE A 8 13.42 -18.69 26.57
CA ILE A 8 13.91 -18.60 25.18
C ILE A 8 12.82 -19.05 24.20
N ILE A 9 12.07 -20.12 24.52
CA ILE A 9 10.97 -20.61 23.68
C ILE A 9 9.80 -19.60 23.66
N ALA A 10 9.47 -18.99 24.80
CA ALA A 10 8.41 -17.99 24.88
C ALA A 10 8.74 -16.72 24.07
N VAL A 11 10.00 -16.25 24.12
CA VAL A 11 10.45 -15.09 23.33
C VAL A 11 10.43 -15.40 21.82
N PHE A 12 10.75 -16.63 21.42
CA PHE A 12 10.70 -17.05 20.01
C PHE A 12 9.26 -17.11 19.47
N CYS A 13 8.27 -17.49 20.27
CA CYS A 13 6.88 -17.50 19.81
C CYS A 13 6.30 -16.10 19.56
N ILE A 14 6.73 -15.09 20.32
CA ILE A 14 6.18 -13.72 20.22
C ILE A 14 6.71 -12.99 18.98
N THR A 15 7.94 -13.29 18.52
CA THR A 15 8.53 -12.63 17.34
C THR A 15 7.93 -13.11 16.02
N PHE A 16 7.40 -14.33 15.94
CA PHE A 16 6.79 -14.86 14.71
C PHE A 16 5.41 -14.24 14.40
N SER A 17 4.63 -13.89 15.43
CA SER A 17 3.28 -13.36 15.23
C SER A 17 3.25 -11.92 14.69
N ALA A 18 4.30 -11.13 14.92
CA ALA A 18 4.36 -9.76 14.42
C ALA A 18 4.55 -9.71 12.89
N CYS A 19 5.47 -10.53 12.35
CA CYS A 19 5.77 -10.56 10.91
C CYS A 19 4.59 -11.06 10.06
N THR A 20 3.78 -11.99 10.57
CA THR A 20 2.62 -12.51 9.83
C THR A 20 1.52 -11.47 9.69
N SER A 21 1.25 -10.70 10.75
CA SER A 21 0.24 -9.63 10.71
C SER A 21 0.58 -8.52 9.71
N GLN A 22 1.84 -8.08 9.70
CA GLN A 22 2.30 -7.03 8.80
C GLN A 22 2.26 -7.47 7.33
N SER A 23 2.63 -8.72 7.05
CA SER A 23 2.59 -9.28 5.69
C SER A 23 1.15 -9.36 5.17
N TYR A 24 0.22 -9.82 6.01
CA TYR A 24 -1.20 -9.85 5.70
C TYR A 24 -1.78 -8.46 5.43
N ASP A 25 -1.42 -7.48 6.26
CA ASP A 25 -1.85 -6.10 6.09
C ASP A 25 -1.35 -5.49 4.77
N LEU A 26 -0.07 -5.70 4.44
CA LEU A 26 0.52 -5.21 3.19
C LEU A 26 -0.18 -5.80 1.96
N GLU A 27 -0.47 -7.10 1.98
CA GLU A 27 -1.22 -7.76 0.89
C GLU A 27 -2.58 -7.09 0.68
N ARG A 28 -3.34 -6.92 1.77
CA ARG A 28 -4.66 -6.28 1.73
C ARG A 28 -4.61 -4.82 1.28
N MET A 29 -3.63 -4.05 1.73
CA MET A 29 -3.45 -2.65 1.32
C MET A 29 -3.08 -2.56 -0.16
N GLY A 30 -2.24 -3.46 -0.67
CA GLY A 30 -1.94 -3.58 -2.10
C GLY A 30 -3.19 -3.88 -2.94
N ASP A 31 -4.02 -4.82 -2.50
CA ASP A 31 -5.28 -5.16 -3.18
C ASP A 31 -6.29 -4.01 -3.20
N ALA A 32 -6.34 -3.20 -2.14
CA ALA A 32 -7.16 -2.01 -2.09
C ALA A 32 -6.71 -0.98 -3.16
N VAL A 33 -5.40 -0.75 -3.30
CA VAL A 33 -4.85 0.14 -4.35
C VAL A 33 -5.13 -0.41 -5.76
N LYS A 34 -4.96 -1.72 -5.96
CA LYS A 34 -5.28 -2.36 -7.24
C LYS A 34 -6.76 -2.20 -7.61
N SER A 35 -7.65 -2.36 -6.63
CA SER A 35 -9.09 -2.15 -6.82
C SER A 35 -9.41 -0.70 -7.15
N HIS A 36 -8.74 0.26 -6.49
CA HIS A 36 -8.91 1.68 -6.76
C HIS A 36 -8.56 2.05 -8.20
N PHE A 37 -7.47 1.52 -8.77
CA PHE A 37 -7.14 1.74 -10.19
C PHE A 37 -8.29 1.30 -11.10
N ARG A 38 -8.87 0.11 -10.85
CA ARG A 38 -9.97 -0.43 -11.66
C ARG A 38 -11.22 0.44 -11.60
N TYR A 39 -11.60 0.93 -10.40
CA TYR A 39 -12.74 1.82 -10.25
C TYR A 39 -12.48 3.18 -10.92
N ARG A 40 -11.29 3.76 -10.71
CA ARG A 40 -10.90 5.03 -11.32
C ARG A 40 -10.88 4.96 -12.85
N ASP A 41 -10.44 3.84 -13.40
CA ASP A 41 -10.45 3.58 -14.84
C ASP A 41 -11.88 3.56 -15.41
N GLN A 42 -12.79 2.88 -14.72
CA GLN A 42 -14.20 2.83 -15.09
C GLN A 42 -14.85 4.23 -15.04
N ASP A 43 -14.56 5.02 -14.01
CA ASP A 43 -15.16 6.35 -13.83
C ASP A 43 -14.62 7.39 -14.84
N ASN A 44 -13.35 7.27 -15.24
CA ASN A 44 -12.68 8.27 -16.08
C ASN A 44 -12.53 7.85 -17.55
N GLY A 45 -13.00 6.67 -17.94
CA GLY A 45 -12.80 6.14 -19.29
C GLY A 45 -11.32 5.96 -19.60
N THR A 46 -10.58 5.36 -18.66
CA THR A 46 -9.14 5.07 -18.81
C THR A 46 -8.89 3.59 -18.61
N VAL A 47 -7.70 3.12 -18.99
CA VAL A 47 -7.30 1.73 -18.86
C VAL A 47 -5.90 1.66 -18.25
N THR A 48 -5.81 1.11 -17.05
CA THR A 48 -4.57 0.77 -16.36
C THR A 48 -4.28 -0.72 -16.53
N LYS A 49 -3.16 -1.07 -17.14
CA LYS A 49 -2.63 -2.43 -17.20
C LYS A 49 -1.50 -2.57 -16.20
N ILE A 50 -1.79 -3.19 -15.06
CA ILE A 50 -0.82 -3.42 -14.00
C ILE A 50 -0.03 -4.70 -14.31
N GLU A 51 1.27 -4.58 -14.55
CA GLU A 51 2.20 -5.70 -14.69
C GLU A 51 2.64 -6.23 -13.32
N TYR A 52 2.90 -5.32 -12.39
CA TYR A 52 3.32 -5.63 -11.04
C TYR A 52 2.81 -4.57 -10.07
N LEU A 53 2.30 -5.01 -8.92
CA LEU A 53 1.91 -4.12 -7.82
C LEU A 53 2.25 -4.80 -6.51
N LYS A 54 2.92 -4.08 -5.61
CA LYS A 54 3.24 -4.56 -4.28
C LYS A 54 3.29 -3.42 -3.27
N ALA A 55 2.56 -3.58 -2.16
CA ALA A 55 2.76 -2.76 -0.98
C ALA A 55 4.11 -3.12 -0.33
N LEU A 56 4.98 -2.13 -0.17
CA LEU A 56 6.34 -2.29 0.31
C LEU A 56 6.42 -2.12 1.82
N SER A 57 5.73 -1.10 2.33
CA SER A 57 5.71 -0.75 3.75
C SER A 57 4.45 0.04 4.08
N TYR A 58 4.10 0.09 5.36
CA TYR A 58 3.18 1.08 5.88
C TYR A 58 3.64 1.57 7.24
N GLU A 59 3.33 2.82 7.56
CA GLU A 59 3.62 3.44 8.85
C GLU A 59 2.41 4.24 9.32
N LYS A 60 2.29 4.38 10.65
CA LYS A 60 1.25 5.19 11.26
C LYS A 60 1.66 6.66 11.22
N ILE A 61 0.78 7.52 10.73
CA ILE A 61 1.01 8.97 10.64
C ILE A 61 0.69 9.60 12.00
N PRO A 62 1.64 10.34 12.61
CA PRO A 62 1.39 11.15 13.80
C PRO A 62 0.24 12.14 13.56
N GLU A 63 -0.65 12.32 14.54
CA GLU A 63 -1.85 13.15 14.40
C GLU A 63 -1.55 14.59 13.95
N ASP A 64 -0.44 15.16 14.42
CA ASP A 64 0.04 16.50 14.09
C ASP A 64 0.59 16.63 12.66
N LYS A 65 0.87 15.50 11.99
CA LYS A 65 1.43 15.46 10.63
C LYS A 65 0.41 15.03 9.57
N ARG A 66 -0.83 14.76 9.96
CA ARG A 66 -1.88 14.36 9.02
C ARG A 66 -2.37 15.56 8.23
N GLU A 67 -2.48 15.40 6.92
CA GLU A 67 -3.12 16.41 6.08
C GLU A 67 -4.63 16.39 6.29
N LYS A 68 -5.21 15.19 6.41
CA LYS A 68 -6.61 14.99 6.80
C LYS A 68 -6.73 14.15 8.07
N PRO A 69 -7.69 14.45 8.98
CA PRO A 69 -7.77 13.79 10.28
C PRO A 69 -7.90 12.26 10.23
N ASP A 70 -8.52 11.74 9.16
CA ASP A 70 -8.78 10.33 8.91
C ASP A 70 -7.58 9.56 8.33
N GLU A 71 -6.49 10.23 7.94
CA GLU A 71 -5.28 9.62 7.38
C GLU A 71 -4.39 9.01 8.48
N GLU A 72 -4.76 7.84 8.97
CA GLU A 72 -4.02 7.18 10.05
C GLU A 72 -2.76 6.46 9.57
N TYR A 73 -2.74 5.94 8.35
CA TYR A 73 -1.60 5.17 7.81
C TYR A 73 -1.15 5.67 6.44
N LEU A 74 0.16 5.74 6.24
CA LEU A 74 0.82 5.93 4.95
C LEU A 74 1.41 4.58 4.50
N CYS A 75 0.99 4.09 3.34
CA CYS A 75 1.52 2.90 2.71
C CYS A 75 2.27 3.24 1.42
N LYS A 76 3.49 2.73 1.27
CA LYS A 76 4.27 2.85 0.04
C LYS A 76 3.94 1.67 -0.87
N VAL A 77 3.41 1.94 -2.05
CA VAL A 77 3.01 0.91 -3.01
C VAL A 77 3.79 1.07 -4.31
N TYR A 78 4.62 0.09 -4.64
CA TYR A 78 5.30 0.06 -5.92
C TYR A 78 4.36 -0.47 -6.99
N VAL A 79 4.29 0.26 -8.11
CA VAL A 79 3.44 -0.07 -9.26
C VAL A 79 4.26 0.00 -10.53
N LYS A 80 4.16 -1.06 -11.33
CA LYS A 80 4.70 -1.12 -12.69
C LYS A 80 3.59 -1.53 -13.66
N GLY A 81 3.48 -0.82 -14.78
CA GLY A 81 2.47 -1.10 -15.78
C GLY A 81 2.35 0.02 -16.81
N THR A 82 1.16 0.13 -17.38
CA THR A 82 0.81 1.19 -18.33
C THR A 82 -0.57 1.78 -18.02
N TRP A 83 -0.76 3.04 -18.40
CA TRP A 83 -2.04 3.74 -18.32
C TRP A 83 -2.33 4.40 -19.68
N ALA A 84 -3.59 4.42 -20.10
CA ALA A 84 -4.03 5.09 -21.32
C ALA A 84 -5.48 5.56 -21.17
N TYR A 85 -5.88 6.56 -21.96
CA TYR A 85 -7.29 6.83 -22.18
C TYR A 85 -7.93 5.68 -22.98
N ASP A 86 -9.21 5.43 -22.76
CA ASP A 86 -9.94 4.43 -23.54
C ASP A 86 -9.88 4.78 -25.04
N ASN A 87 -9.65 3.78 -25.88
CA ASN A 87 -9.44 3.91 -27.32
C ASN A 87 -8.30 4.87 -27.77
N SER A 88 -7.33 5.17 -26.89
CA SER A 88 -6.17 5.99 -27.26
C SER A 88 -4.97 5.15 -27.70
N TYR A 89 -4.26 5.63 -28.73
CA TYR A 89 -2.95 5.09 -29.13
C TYR A 89 -1.81 5.54 -28.21
N ARG A 90 -2.04 6.57 -27.39
CA ARG A 90 -1.03 7.09 -26.46
C ARG A 90 -1.06 6.31 -25.16
N VAL A 91 0.02 5.58 -24.92
CA VAL A 91 0.23 4.76 -23.73
C VAL A 91 1.31 5.41 -22.86
N PHE A 92 1.02 5.56 -21.57
CA PHE A 92 1.93 6.10 -20.57
C PHE A 92 2.47 4.96 -19.72
N ASN A 93 3.79 4.90 -19.55
CA ASN A 93 4.41 3.91 -18.68
C ASN A 93 4.28 4.34 -17.22
N MET A 94 4.02 3.37 -16.35
CA MET A 94 4.01 3.53 -14.90
C MET A 94 5.13 2.67 -14.34
N ASN A 95 6.02 3.26 -13.56
CA ASN A 95 7.07 2.56 -12.85
C ASN A 95 7.52 3.44 -11.68
N ASP A 96 6.71 3.44 -10.62
CA ASP A 96 6.90 4.36 -9.51
C ASP A 96 6.42 3.77 -8.18
N THR A 97 6.85 4.38 -7.08
CA THR A 97 6.35 4.09 -5.73
C THR A 97 5.38 5.18 -5.32
N LEU A 98 4.13 4.78 -5.13
CA LEU A 98 3.03 5.66 -4.77
C LEU A 98 2.89 5.76 -3.26
N ASP A 99 2.55 6.96 -2.80
CA ASP A 99 2.15 7.24 -1.43
C ASP A 99 0.64 7.03 -1.32
N CYS A 100 0.20 6.01 -0.59
CA CYS A 100 -1.21 5.67 -0.45
C CYS A 100 -1.66 5.88 0.99
N PHE A 101 -2.69 6.69 1.20
CA PHE A 101 -3.19 7.07 2.51
C PHE A 101 -4.41 6.23 2.87
N PHE A 102 -4.43 5.72 4.10
CA PHE A 102 -5.43 4.81 4.61
C PHE A 102 -5.98 5.26 5.95
N ASP A 103 -7.24 4.91 6.20
CA ASP A 103 -7.90 5.16 7.47
C ASP A 103 -7.48 4.15 8.56
N LYS A 104 -8.02 4.33 9.77
CA LYS A 104 -7.84 3.40 10.89
C LYS A 104 -8.23 1.95 10.56
N SER A 105 -9.20 1.76 9.68
CA SER A 105 -9.69 0.45 9.24
C SER A 105 -8.84 -0.15 8.11
N LYS A 106 -7.78 0.55 7.67
CA LYS A 106 -6.94 0.23 6.50
C LYS A 106 -7.76 0.18 5.21
N SER A 107 -8.77 1.02 5.12
CA SER A 107 -9.48 1.35 3.88
C SER A 107 -8.74 2.48 3.16
N LEU A 108 -8.52 2.33 1.85
CA LEU A 108 -7.81 3.33 1.06
C LEU A 108 -8.65 4.61 0.97
N LEU A 109 -8.06 5.74 1.33
CA LEU A 109 -8.67 7.07 1.24
C LEU A 109 -8.28 7.77 -0.06
N ARG A 110 -6.98 7.79 -0.36
CA ARG A 110 -6.45 8.42 -1.58
C ARG A 110 -5.05 7.91 -1.92
N ILE A 111 -4.67 8.16 -3.17
CA ILE A 111 -3.28 8.11 -3.62
C ILE A 111 -2.76 9.56 -3.62
N GLY A 112 -1.58 9.77 -3.05
CA GLY A 112 -0.89 11.06 -3.02
C GLY A 112 -0.51 11.54 -4.41
N GLU A 113 -0.06 12.79 -4.48
CA GLU A 113 0.40 13.38 -5.74
C GLU A 113 1.65 12.65 -6.24
N ILE A 114 1.68 12.37 -7.55
CA ILE A 114 2.89 11.90 -8.22
C ILE A 114 3.86 13.07 -8.21
N LYS A 115 4.96 12.93 -7.46
CA LYS A 115 6.01 13.95 -7.43
C LYS A 115 6.75 13.90 -8.75
N GLU A 116 6.40 14.78 -9.69
CA GLU A 116 7.19 15.00 -10.89
C GLU A 116 8.54 15.61 -10.49
N HIS A 117 9.58 14.78 -10.50
CA HIS A 117 10.96 15.25 -10.38
C HIS A 117 11.40 15.81 -11.74
N PHE A 118 11.26 17.12 -11.93
CA PHE A 118 11.86 17.87 -13.05
C PHE A 118 13.34 18.17 -12.78
#